data_AF-A0A8K0VVU0-F1
#
_entry.id   AF-A0A8K0VVU0-F1
#
_cell.length_a   1.000
_cell.length_b   1.000
_cell.length_c   1.000
_cell.angle_alpha   90.00
_cell.angle_beta   90.00
_cell.angle_gamma   90.00
#
_symmetry.space_group_name_H-M   'P 1'
#
loop_
_entity.id
_entity.type
_entity.pdbx_description
1 polymer ?
#
loop_
_entity_poly.entity_id
_entity_poly.type
_entity_poly.pdbx_seq_one_letter_code
_entity_poly.pdbx_strand_id
1 'polypeptide(L)'
;MPPPPSIISAFISLVPLEPVLVFADASDAALFQSRCRQGRILPDSRQSWVYLPMPPGLLRVRTARKGDVAFDFDTEKNAKDFNASIKSLGQIWASPKGSSGWEKVVYLGKEKVQY
;
A
#
# COMPACT_ATOMS: atom_id res chain seq x y z
N MET A 1 8.94 11.47 18.56
CA MET A 1 8.40 10.29 17.86
C MET A 1 9.23 10.08 16.60
N PRO A 2 9.62 8.85 16.24
CA PRO A 2 10.28 8.59 14.96
C PRO A 2 9.37 9.05 13.79
N PRO A 3 9.95 9.48 12.66
CA PRO A 3 9.18 9.86 11.49
C PRO A 3 8.30 8.68 11.01
N PRO A 4 7.14 8.95 10.38
CA PRO A 4 6.34 7.88 9.80
C PRO A 4 7.15 7.17 8.69
N PRO A 5 7.01 5.85 8.56
CA PRO A 5 7.77 5.08 7.59
C PRO A 5 7.44 5.53 6.17
N SER A 6 8.48 5.73 5.35
CA SER A 6 8.31 6.24 3.99
C SER A 6 8.31 5.11 2.97
N ILE A 7 7.15 4.85 2.38
CA ILE A 7 7.03 3.96 1.22
C ILE A 7 7.63 4.70 0.01
N ILE A 8 8.52 4.04 -0.73
CA ILE A 8 9.18 4.61 -1.92
C ILE A 8 8.61 4.07 -3.23
N SER A 9 8.06 2.86 -3.21
CA SER A 9 7.44 2.23 -4.36
C SER A 9 6.57 1.04 -3.92
N ALA A 10 5.81 0.48 -4.85
CA ALA A 10 5.15 -0.80 -4.68
C ALA A 10 4.95 -1.50 -6.01
N PHE A 11 4.87 -2.82 -5.97
CA PHE A 11 4.68 -3.67 -7.14
C PHE A 11 3.94 -4.96 -6.75
N ILE A 12 3.59 -5.78 -7.73
CA ILE A 12 3.07 -7.14 -7.50
C ILE A 12 4.22 -8.13 -7.66
N SER A 13 4.56 -8.86 -6.59
CA SER A 13 5.43 -10.04 -6.70
C SER A 13 4.64 -11.17 -7.35
N LEU A 14 5.32 -12.04 -8.10
CA LEU A 14 4.71 -13.25 -8.68
C LEU A 14 4.92 -14.47 -7.77
N VAL A 15 5.88 -14.42 -6.85
CA VAL A 15 6.21 -15.51 -5.92
C VAL A 15 6.55 -14.92 -4.53
N PRO A 16 5.62 -14.96 -3.56
CA PRO A 16 4.19 -15.25 -3.72
C PRO A 16 3.48 -14.17 -4.56
N LEU A 17 2.32 -14.51 -5.14
CA LEU A 17 1.49 -13.56 -5.91
C LEU A 17 0.82 -12.54 -4.98
N GLU A 18 1.55 -11.47 -4.64
CA GLU A 18 1.17 -10.53 -3.59
C GLU A 18 1.67 -9.12 -3.86
N PRO A 19 0.93 -8.08 -3.43
CA PRO A 19 1.46 -6.73 -3.39
C PRO A 19 2.63 -6.60 -2.42
N VAL A 20 3.66 -5.87 -2.86
CA VAL A 20 4.86 -5.58 -2.09
C VAL A 20 5.01 -4.08 -1.96
N LEU A 21 5.08 -3.59 -0.72
CA LEU A 21 5.50 -2.23 -0.39
C LEU A 21 7.01 -2.19 -0.22
N VAL A 22 7.66 -1.24 -0.87
CA VAL A 22 9.11 -1.03 -0.76
C VAL A 22 9.37 0.19 0.12
N PHE A 23 10.19 0.00 1.14
CA PHE A 23 10.67 1.05 2.03
C PHE A 23 12.13 1.38 1.75
N ALA A 24 12.58 2.54 2.20
CA ALA A 24 13.97 2.96 2.07
C ALA A 24 14.93 2.06 2.87
N ASP A 25 14.51 1.63 4.06
CA ASP A 25 15.29 0.76 4.94
C ASP A 25 14.41 -0.25 5.69
N ALA A 26 15.08 -1.19 6.37
CA ALA A 26 14.42 -2.27 7.11
C ALA A 26 13.72 -1.78 8.39
N SER A 27 14.17 -0.67 8.98
CA SER A 27 13.57 -0.11 10.20
C SER A 27 12.18 0.44 9.90
N ASP A 28 12.04 1.14 8.78
CA ASP A 28 10.75 1.65 8.29
C ASP A 28 9.78 0.50 7.95
N ALA A 29 10.27 -0.55 7.29
CA ALA A 29 9.48 -1.74 7.00
C ALA A 29 9.00 -2.44 8.28
N ALA A 30 9.89 -2.62 9.27
CA ALA A 30 9.54 -3.22 10.55
C ALA A 30 8.56 -2.35 11.35
N LEU A 31 8.73 -1.02 11.32
CA LEU A 31 7.80 -0.08 11.94
C LEU A 31 6.42 -0.16 11.28
N PHE A 32 6.36 -0.23 9.95
CA PHE A 32 5.11 -0.43 9.23
C PHE A 32 4.46 -1.77 9.59
N GLN A 33 5.23 -2.87 9.60
CA GLN A 33 4.76 -4.20 10.00
C GLN A 33 4.17 -4.22 11.42
N SER A 34 4.81 -3.52 12.36
CA SER A 34 4.32 -3.41 13.74
C SER A 34 2.92 -2.75 13.82
N ARG A 35 2.63 -1.86 12.86
CA ARG A 35 1.34 -1.15 12.76
C ARG A 35 0.33 -1.92 11.91
N CYS A 36 0.76 -2.57 10.83
CA CYS A 36 -0.06 -3.33 9.89
C CYS A 36 0.17 -4.84 10.06
N ARG A 37 -0.64 -5.51 10.89
CA ARG A 37 -0.43 -6.92 11.29
C ARG A 37 -0.51 -7.94 10.15
N GLN A 38 -1.21 -7.59 9.06
CA GLN A 38 -1.29 -8.44 7.87
C GLN A 38 -0.05 -8.31 6.97
N GLY A 39 0.72 -7.24 7.13
CA GLY A 39 1.99 -7.08 6.44
C GLY A 39 3.03 -8.02 6.99
N ARG A 40 3.84 -8.62 6.12
CA ARG A 40 4.95 -9.48 6.53
C ARG A 40 6.20 -9.21 5.74
N ILE A 41 7.33 -9.28 6.43
CA ILE A 41 8.66 -9.31 5.83
C ILE A 41 9.04 -10.77 5.69
N LEU A 42 9.37 -11.24 4.48
CA LEU A 42 9.77 -12.64 4.28
C LEU A 42 11.26 -12.81 4.65
N PRO A 43 11.65 -13.91 5.34
CA PRO A 43 13.02 -14.14 5.78
C PRO A 43 14.04 -14.11 4.63
N ASP A 44 13.69 -14.73 3.50
CA ASP A 44 14.58 -14.88 2.34
C ASP A 44 14.46 -13.72 1.33
N SER A 45 13.77 -12.64 1.71
CA SER A 45 13.56 -11.46 0.87
C SER A 45 14.30 -10.24 1.41
N ARG A 46 14.29 -9.14 0.65
CA ARG A 46 14.82 -7.86 1.14
C ARG A 46 14.04 -7.41 2.37
N GLN A 47 14.74 -7.13 3.46
CA GLN A 47 14.13 -6.74 4.74
C GLN A 47 13.44 -5.38 4.70
N SER A 48 13.64 -4.59 3.64
CA SER A 48 12.90 -3.35 3.39
C SER A 48 11.60 -3.57 2.59
N TRP A 49 11.20 -4.83 2.33
CA TRP A 49 9.99 -5.18 1.59
C TRP A 49 8.93 -5.76 2.53
N VAL A 50 7.73 -5.19 2.47
CA VAL A 50 6.56 -5.70 3.19
C VAL A 50 5.56 -6.26 2.19
N TYR A 51 5.31 -7.55 2.28
CA TYR A 51 4.31 -8.27 1.52
C TYR A 51 2.96 -8.10 2.20
N LEU A 52 1.94 -7.78 1.42
CA LEU A 52 0.55 -7.72 1.85
C LEU A 52 -0.21 -8.89 1.22
N PRO A 53 -1.20 -9.49 1.91
CA PRO A 53 -2.12 -10.41 1.26
C PRO A 53 -2.78 -9.74 0.07
N MET A 54 -2.99 -10.48 -1.02
CA MET A 54 -3.69 -9.96 -2.21
C MET A 54 -5.11 -9.50 -1.81
N PRO A 55 -5.40 -8.19 -1.86
CA PRO A 55 -6.71 -7.72 -1.46
C PRO A 55 -7.74 -8.01 -2.57
N PRO A 56 -8.99 -8.33 -2.20
CA PRO A 56 -10.06 -8.57 -3.18
C PRO A 56 -10.26 -7.37 -4.10
N GLY A 57 -10.50 -7.63 -5.39
CA GLY A 57 -10.81 -6.58 -6.37
C GLY A 57 -9.65 -5.64 -6.70
N LEU A 58 -8.41 -5.98 -6.31
CA LEU A 58 -7.23 -5.22 -6.73
C LEU A 58 -7.02 -5.36 -8.23
N LEU A 59 -6.99 -4.23 -8.93
CA LEU A 59 -6.76 -4.18 -10.37
C LEU A 59 -5.29 -3.97 -10.71
N ARG A 60 -4.62 -3.07 -9.98
CA ARG A 60 -3.20 -2.73 -10.19
C ARG A 60 -2.60 -2.01 -8.99
N VAL A 61 -1.27 -2.09 -8.90
CA VAL A 61 -0.44 -1.31 -7.99
C VAL A 61 0.50 -0.46 -8.83
N ARG A 62 0.61 0.83 -8.51
CA ARG A 62 1.45 1.77 -9.26
C ARG A 62 2.03 2.84 -8.35
N THR A 63 3.20 3.35 -8.71
CA THR A 63 3.71 4.59 -8.11
C THR A 63 2.92 5.78 -8.66
N ALA A 64 2.38 6.61 -7.78
CA ALA A 64 1.67 7.83 -8.07
C ALA A 64 2.60 9.06 -8.08
N ARG A 65 2.05 10.24 -8.38
CA ARG A 65 2.82 11.49 -8.34
C ARG A 65 3.34 11.76 -6.92
N LYS A 66 4.50 12.43 -6.82
CA LYS A 66 5.21 12.76 -5.56
C LYS A 66 5.76 11.56 -4.76
N GLY A 67 5.85 10.37 -5.35
CA GLY A 67 6.42 9.20 -4.67
C GLY A 67 5.44 8.45 -3.78
N ASP A 68 4.16 8.78 -3.87
CA ASP A 68 3.09 8.00 -3.26
C ASP A 68 2.87 6.70 -4.04
N VAL A 69 2.23 5.73 -3.43
CA VAL A 69 1.82 4.46 -4.03
C VAL A 69 0.30 4.44 -4.13
N ALA A 70 -0.23 3.95 -5.24
CA ALA A 70 -1.65 3.80 -5.48
C ALA A 70 -2.02 2.32 -5.66
N PHE A 71 -3.08 1.91 -4.98
CA PHE A 71 -3.78 0.63 -5.15
C PHE A 71 -5.13 0.93 -5.78
N ASP A 72 -5.32 0.51 -7.02
CA ASP A 72 -6.56 0.75 -7.77
C ASP A 72 -7.48 -0.47 -7.60
N PHE A 73 -8.74 -0.23 -7.22
CA PHE A 73 -9.74 -1.27 -6.97
C PHE A 73 -10.95 -1.16 -7.91
N ASP A 74 -11.59 -2.31 -8.14
CA ASP A 74 -12.82 -2.43 -8.93
C ASP A 74 -14.04 -1.74 -8.30
N THR A 75 -14.10 -1.67 -6.98
CA THR A 75 -15.23 -1.15 -6.21
C THR A 75 -14.77 -0.31 -5.02
N GLU A 76 -15.64 0.62 -4.59
CA GLU A 76 -15.39 1.46 -3.41
C GLU A 76 -15.32 0.63 -2.11
N LYS A 77 -16.13 -0.44 -2.02
CA LYS A 77 -16.13 -1.34 -0.89
C LYS A 77 -14.76 -1.99 -0.71
N ASN A 78 -14.18 -2.53 -1.79
CA ASN A 78 -12.87 -3.17 -1.73
C ASN A 78 -11.75 -2.18 -1.35
N ALA A 79 -11.78 -0.95 -1.89
CA ALA A 79 -10.86 0.10 -1.49
C ALA A 79 -10.98 0.46 0.00
N LYS A 80 -12.21 0.58 0.53
CA LYS A 80 -12.47 0.86 1.95
C LYS A 80 -12.02 -0.29 2.85
N ASP A 81 -12.34 -1.52 2.48
CA ASP A 81 -11.97 -2.72 3.23
C ASP A 81 -10.44 -2.88 3.28
N PHE A 82 -9.75 -2.62 2.16
CA PHE A 82 -8.29 -2.59 2.13
C PHE A 82 -7.72 -1.46 2.99
N ASN A 83 -8.23 -0.23 2.88
CA ASN A 83 -7.71 0.87 3.69
C ASN A 83 -7.90 0.60 5.19
N ALA A 84 -9.05 0.04 5.59
CA ALA A 84 -9.30 -0.36 6.97
C ALA A 84 -8.34 -1.46 7.43
N SER A 85 -8.02 -2.44 6.58
CA SER A 85 -7.11 -3.54 6.94
C SER A 85 -5.67 -3.07 7.17
N ILE A 86 -5.25 -2.00 6.49
CA ILE A 86 -3.98 -1.30 6.76
C ILE A 86 -4.12 -0.20 7.83
N LYS A 87 -5.16 -0.25 8.68
CA LYS A 87 -5.44 0.73 9.75
C LYS A 87 -5.59 2.18 9.26
N SER A 88 -6.19 2.35 8.10
CA SER A 88 -6.44 3.66 7.47
C SER A 88 -5.17 4.49 7.29
N LEU A 89 -4.04 3.82 7.08
CA LEU A 89 -2.77 4.48 6.75
C LEU A 89 -2.80 5.15 5.38
N GLY A 90 -3.77 4.82 4.52
CA GLY A 90 -3.96 5.44 3.22
C GLY A 90 -5.13 6.41 3.15
N GLN A 91 -5.16 7.16 2.06
CA GLN A 91 -6.27 8.03 1.69
C GLN A 91 -6.98 7.47 0.45
N ILE A 92 -8.31 7.45 0.50
CA ILE A 92 -9.12 6.97 -0.62
C ILE A 92 -9.50 8.17 -1.49
N TRP A 93 -9.15 8.10 -2.76
CA TRP A 93 -9.49 9.10 -3.76
C TRP A 93 -10.24 8.44 -4.91
N ALA A 94 -11.18 9.16 -5.52
CA ALA A 94 -11.79 8.73 -6.77
C ALA A 94 -10.83 9.06 -7.93
N SER A 95 -10.48 8.08 -8.76
CA SER A 95 -9.73 8.32 -9.99
C SER A 95 -10.70 8.51 -11.16
N PRO A 96 -10.75 9.70 -11.78
CA PRO A 96 -11.57 9.93 -12.96
C PRO A 96 -11.02 9.22 -14.22
N LYS A 97 -9.87 8.53 -14.12
CA LYS A 97 -9.14 7.93 -15.26
C LYS A 97 -9.17 6.39 -15.29
N GLY A 98 -10.05 5.76 -14.51
CA GLY A 98 -10.20 4.30 -14.53
C GLY A 98 -10.69 3.78 -15.88
N SER A 99 -10.20 2.61 -16.30
CA SER A 99 -10.58 1.93 -17.54
C SER A 99 -12.08 1.59 -17.63
N SER A 100 -12.74 1.53 -16.48
CA SER A 100 -14.17 1.23 -16.30
C SER A 100 -15.02 2.44 -15.91
N GLY A 101 -14.44 3.64 -15.80
CA GLY A 101 -15.12 4.82 -15.25
C GLY A 101 -15.30 4.71 -13.73
N TRP A 102 -14.61 5.58 -12.99
CA TRP A 102 -14.62 5.67 -11.52
C TRP A 102 -13.93 4.52 -10.76
N GLU A 103 -12.68 4.20 -11.11
CA GLU A 103 -11.84 3.37 -10.22
C GLU A 103 -11.58 4.10 -8.90
N LYS A 104 -11.72 3.40 -7.78
CA LYS A 104 -11.41 3.94 -6.44
C LYS A 104 -10.01 3.53 -6.06
N VAL A 105 -9.22 4.51 -5.63
CA VAL A 105 -7.79 4.34 -5.46
C VAL A 105 -7.41 4.65 -4.03
N VAL A 106 -6.70 3.73 -3.39
CA VAL A 106 -6.07 3.97 -2.08
C VAL A 106 -4.64 4.44 -2.32
N TYR A 107 -4.36 5.68 -1.92
CA TYR A 107 -3.03 6.26 -1.97
C TYR A 107 -2.32 6.10 -0.62
N LEU A 108 -1.10 5.57 -0.65
CA LEU A 108 -0.18 5.47 0.48
C LEU A 108 1.03 6.36 0.20
N GLY A 109 1.20 7.41 0.99
CA GLY A 109 2.06 8.53 0.60
C GLY A 109 2.74 9.26 1.74
N LYS A 110 3.67 10.15 1.38
CA LYS A 110 4.52 10.91 2.31
C LYS A 110 3.79 12.02 3.08
N GLU A 111 2.58 12.41 2.67
CA GLU A 111 1.88 13.53 3.32
C GLU A 111 1.15 13.11 4.61
N LYS A 112 1.44 13.90 5.66
CA LYS A 112 1.21 13.65 7.08
C LYS A 112 -0.23 13.30 7.42
N VAL A 113 -0.40 12.22 8.18
CA VAL A 113 -1.50 12.10 9.16
C VAL A 113 -1.32 13.25 10.17
N GLN A 114 -2.05 14.34 9.99
CA GLN A 114 -2.29 15.32 11.06
C GLN A 114 -3.52 14.85 11.84
N TYR A 115 -3.33 14.65 13.14
CA TYR A 115 -4.42 14.59 14.12
C TYR A 115 -4.96 15.99 14.38
#